data_AF-A0AAV0W6B4-F1
#
_entry.id   AF-A0AAV0W6B4-F1
#
_cell.length_a   1.000
_cell.length_b   1.000
_cell.length_c   1.000
_cell.angle_alpha   90.00
_cell.angle_beta   90.00
_cell.angle_gamma   90.00
#
_symmetry.space_group_name_H-M   'P 1'
#
loop_
_entity.id
_entity.type
_entity.pdbx_description
1 polymer ?
#
loop_
_entity_poly.entity_id
_entity_poly.type
_entity_poly.pdbx_seq_one_letter_code
_entity_poly.pdbx_strand_id
1 'polypeptide(L)'
;MQYYNHYTVYKRLAKFRKTRTVQRGSFDGKELSQWVYAFTRSLPSAETYLVVMNVGSEYEDVDLSNWPPLEKDEMWQVHTPSINALCLIG
;
A
#
# COMPACT_ATOMS: atom_id res chain seq x y z
N MET A 1 10.50 21.18 -4.00
CA MET A 1 10.02 20.55 -2.74
C MET A 1 8.50 20.59 -2.74
N GLN A 2 7.82 19.44 -2.76
CA GLN A 2 6.36 19.41 -2.70
C GLN A 2 5.94 19.04 -1.28
N TYR A 3 5.34 19.99 -0.55
CA TYR A 3 4.77 19.77 0.78
C TYR A 3 3.61 18.76 0.68
N TYR A 4 3.86 17.52 1.05
CA TYR A 4 2.80 16.53 1.25
C TYR A 4 2.15 16.80 2.61
N ASN A 5 0.99 17.45 2.59
CA ASN A 5 0.16 17.60 3.78
C ASN A 5 -0.96 16.54 3.82
N HIS A 6 -1.57 16.36 5.00
CA HIS A 6 -2.61 15.36 5.20
C HIS A 6 -3.79 15.55 4.24
N TYR A 7 -4.11 16.81 3.90
CA TYR A 7 -5.18 17.11 2.96
C TYR A 7 -4.91 16.59 1.54
N THR A 8 -3.66 16.66 1.09
CA THR A 8 -3.26 16.17 -0.24
C THR A 8 -3.28 14.64 -0.30
N VAL A 9 -2.78 13.99 0.75
CA VAL A 9 -2.87 12.52 0.91
C VAL A 9 -4.34 12.09 0.94
N TYR A 10 -5.17 12.76 1.74
CA TYR A 10 -6.61 12.49 1.82
C TYR A 10 -7.29 12.60 0.45
N LYS A 11 -7.06 13.68 -0.30
CA LYS A 11 -7.65 13.85 -1.65
C LYS A 11 -7.23 12.73 -2.60
N ARG A 12 -5.99 12.25 -2.53
CA ARG A 12 -5.51 11.13 -3.34
C ARG A 12 -6.20 9.83 -2.95
N LEU A 13 -6.27 9.52 -1.66
CA LEU A 13 -6.97 8.34 -1.15
C LEU A 13 -8.48 8.37 -1.45
N ALA A 14 -9.11 9.54 -1.36
CA ALA A 14 -10.52 9.73 -1.70
C ALA A 14 -10.81 9.48 -3.20
N LYS A 15 -9.87 9.85 -4.09
CA LYS A 15 -9.94 9.49 -5.52
C LYS A 15 -9.67 8.00 -5.72
N PHE A 16 -8.64 7.46 -5.06
CA PHE A 16 -8.26 6.06 -5.13
C PHE A 16 -9.38 5.10 -4.69
N ARG A 17 -10.15 5.48 -3.65
CA ARG A 17 -11.35 4.75 -3.19
C ARG A 17 -12.43 4.60 -4.26
N LYS A 18 -12.37 5.37 -5.36
CA LYS A 18 -13.31 5.25 -6.49
C LYS A 18 -12.91 4.18 -7.51
N THR A 19 -11.71 3.60 -7.40
CA THR A 19 -11.28 2.52 -8.30
C THR A 19 -12.10 1.25 -8.06
N ARG A 20 -12.30 0.45 -9.10
CA ARG A 20 -13.10 -0.77 -9.02
C ARG A 20 -12.51 -1.77 -8.03
N THR A 21 -11.19 -1.97 -8.05
CA THR A 21 -10.50 -2.89 -7.14
C THR A 21 -10.67 -2.48 -5.68
N VAL A 22 -10.57 -1.19 -5.33
CA VAL A 22 -10.76 -0.75 -3.93
C VAL A 22 -12.22 -0.87 -3.48
N GLN A 23 -13.18 -0.71 -4.38
CA GLN A 23 -14.60 -0.81 -4.05
C GLN A 23 -15.09 -2.26 -3.96
N ARG A 24 -14.66 -3.11 -4.89
CA ARG A 24 -15.28 -4.42 -5.16
C ARG A 24 -14.29 -5.58 -5.16
N GLY A 25 -12.98 -5.29 -5.12
CA GLY A 25 -11.97 -6.33 -5.06
C GLY A 25 -12.03 -7.10 -3.76
N SER A 26 -11.65 -8.36 -3.83
CA SER A 26 -11.38 -9.22 -2.68
C SER A 26 -10.39 -8.57 -1.72
N PHE A 27 -10.41 -8.99 -0.47
CA PHE A 27 -9.52 -8.53 0.59
C PHE A 27 -8.77 -9.74 1.14
N ASP A 28 -7.45 -9.63 1.24
CA ASP A 28 -6.59 -10.60 1.90
C ASP A 28 -5.56 -9.84 2.74
N GLY A 29 -5.47 -10.15 4.03
CA GLY A 29 -4.71 -9.36 4.98
C GLY A 29 -4.04 -10.23 6.03
N LYS A 30 -2.82 -9.85 6.40
CA LYS A 30 -2.03 -10.55 7.42
C LYS A 30 -1.04 -9.60 8.07
N GLU A 31 -0.68 -9.95 9.28
CA GLU A 31 0.43 -9.34 10.02
C GLU A 31 1.75 -9.74 9.34
N LEU A 32 2.61 -8.76 9.09
CA LEU A 32 4.00 -8.97 8.67
C LEU A 32 4.94 -9.01 9.89
N SER A 33 4.53 -8.33 10.96
CA SER A 33 5.17 -8.32 12.27
C SER A 33 4.15 -7.91 13.34
N GLN A 34 4.61 -7.71 14.58
CA GLN A 34 3.79 -7.14 15.64
C GLN A 34 3.25 -5.73 15.32
N TRP A 35 3.98 -4.93 14.53
CA TRP A 35 3.65 -3.52 14.27
C TRP A 35 3.35 -3.23 12.81
N VAL A 36 3.62 -4.16 11.90
CA VAL A 36 3.31 -4.00 10.48
C VAL A 36 2.18 -4.91 10.06
N TYR A 37 1.12 -4.28 9.57
CA TYR A 37 -0.01 -4.94 8.94
C TYR A 37 -0.02 -4.66 7.44
N ALA A 38 -0.30 -5.68 6.64
CA ALA A 38 -0.47 -5.52 5.21
C ALA A 38 -1.74 -6.20 4.71
N PHE A 39 -2.26 -5.69 3.60
CA PHE A 39 -3.37 -6.32 2.90
C PHE A 39 -3.37 -5.98 1.41
N THR A 40 -3.92 -6.88 0.61
CA THR A 40 -4.21 -6.66 -0.80
C THR A 40 -5.68 -6.41 -1.06
N ARG A 41 -5.94 -5.62 -2.10
CA ARG A 41 -7.22 -5.59 -2.79
C ARG A 41 -7.00 -6.04 -4.22
N SER A 42 -7.71 -7.09 -4.64
CA SER A 42 -7.55 -7.70 -5.96
C SER A 42 -8.90 -7.92 -6.63
N LEU A 43 -9.00 -7.60 -7.91
CA LEU A 43 -10.19 -7.81 -8.73
C LEU A 43 -9.77 -8.43 -10.07
N PRO A 44 -10.40 -9.53 -10.52
CA PRO A 44 -10.05 -10.15 -11.79
C PRO A 44 -10.07 -9.15 -12.95
N SER A 45 -9.05 -9.21 -13.81
CA SER A 45 -8.86 -8.30 -14.96
C SER A 45 -8.70 -6.81 -14.60
N ALA A 46 -8.27 -6.49 -13.37
CA ALA A 46 -7.94 -5.14 -12.93
C ALA A 46 -6.65 -5.15 -12.09
N GLU A 47 -6.15 -3.96 -11.75
CA GLU A 47 -4.95 -3.81 -10.94
C GLU A 47 -5.14 -4.34 -9.52
N THR A 48 -4.10 -4.95 -8.97
CA THR A 48 -4.01 -5.31 -7.55
C THR A 48 -3.33 -4.18 -6.78
N TYR A 49 -3.80 -3.90 -5.58
CA TYR A 49 -3.20 -2.91 -4.69
C TYR A 49 -2.74 -3.57 -3.39
N LEU A 50 -1.46 -3.41 -3.07
CA LEU A 50 -0.89 -3.76 -1.77
C LEU A 50 -0.83 -2.50 -0.88
N VAL A 51 -1.31 -2.64 0.35
CA VAL A 51 -1.21 -1.63 1.39
C VAL A 51 -0.36 -2.19 2.52
N VAL A 52 0.69 -1.47 2.90
CA VAL A 52 1.58 -1.80 4.02
C VAL A 52 1.53 -0.66 5.02
N MET A 53 1.24 -0.98 6.27
CA MET A 53 1.07 0.00 7.34
C MET A 53 1.86 -0.43 8.57
N ASN A 54 2.88 0.36 8.91
CA ASN A 54 3.47 0.33 10.24
C ASN A 54 2.57 1.15 11.18
N VAL A 55 1.97 0.50 12.16
CA VAL A 55 1.13 1.11 13.20
C VAL A 55 1.88 1.33 14.52
N GLY A 56 3.14 0.92 14.59
CA GLY A 56 4.05 1.21 15.68
C GLY A 56 4.63 2.64 15.63
N SER A 57 5.46 2.96 16.61
CA SER A 57 6.18 4.24 16.68
C SER A 57 7.57 4.19 16.04
N GLU A 58 8.13 2.99 15.87
CA GLU A 58 9.51 2.78 15.46
C GLU A 58 9.62 2.37 13.99
N TYR A 59 10.80 2.58 13.40
CA TYR A 59 11.13 2.05 12.09
C TYR A 59 11.19 0.52 12.12
N GLU A 60 10.73 -0.12 11.03
CA GLU A 60 10.73 -1.57 10.91
C GLU A 60 11.01 -1.99 9.46
N ASP A 61 11.93 -2.93 9.30
CA ASP A 61 12.22 -3.61 8.03
C ASP A 61 11.32 -4.83 7.87
N VAL A 62 10.62 -4.92 6.75
CA VAL A 62 9.72 -6.04 6.44
C VAL A 62 10.02 -6.66 5.09
N ASP A 63 10.02 -7.99 5.04
CA ASP A 63 10.17 -8.74 3.80
C ASP A 63 8.81 -9.01 3.16
N LEU A 64 8.62 -8.47 1.95
CA LEU A 64 7.42 -8.67 1.14
C LEU A 64 7.55 -9.81 0.14
N SER A 65 8.72 -10.45 -0.01
CA SER A 65 8.99 -11.44 -1.06
C SER A 65 8.00 -12.61 -1.10
N ASN A 66 7.37 -12.92 0.04
CA ASN A 66 6.37 -14.00 0.18
C ASN A 66 4.91 -13.50 0.13
N TRP A 67 4.66 -12.29 -0.39
CA TRP A 67 3.32 -11.73 -0.49
C TRP A 67 2.60 -12.13 -1.79
N PRO A 68 1.46 -12.84 -1.77
CA PRO A 68 0.71 -13.16 -2.99
C PRO A 68 -0.12 -11.96 -3.50
N PRO A 69 -0.34 -11.80 -4.82
CA PRO A 69 0.23 -12.56 -5.92
C PRO A 69 1.47 -11.83 -6.46
N LEU A 70 2.60 -11.88 -5.75
CA LEU A 70 3.87 -11.54 -6.38
C LEU A 70 4.17 -12.59 -7.44
N GLU A 71 3.75 -12.34 -8.68
CA GLU A 71 4.43 -12.98 -9.80
C GLU A 71 5.89 -12.51 -9.77
N LYS A 72 6.81 -13.44 -10.01
CA LYS A 72 8.22 -13.34 -9.62
C LYS A 72 8.98 -12.16 -10.25
N ASP A 73 8.38 -11.48 -11.23
CA ASP A 73 8.95 -10.37 -12.00
C ASP A 73 8.09 -9.08 -11.97
N GLU A 74 7.04 -9.00 -11.15
CA GLU A 74 6.22 -7.77 -11.05
C GLU A 74 6.82 -6.77 -10.05
N MET A 75 7.13 -5.56 -10.54
CA MET A 75 7.55 -4.44 -9.69
C MET A 75 6.35 -3.65 -9.17
N TRP A 76 6.26 -3.49 -7.85
CA TRP A 76 5.27 -2.62 -7.24
C TRP A 76 5.64 -1.14 -7.41
N GLN A 77 4.72 -0.35 -7.93
CA GLN A 77 4.86 1.11 -7.96
C GLN A 77 4.18 1.74 -6.75
N VAL A 78 4.91 2.60 -6.02
CA VAL A 78 4.34 3.34 -4.89
C VAL A 78 3.32 4.36 -5.38
N HIS A 79 2.04 4.09 -5.12
CA HIS A 79 0.94 4.99 -5.51
C HIS A 79 0.77 6.17 -4.54
N THR A 80 0.79 5.93 -3.22
CA THR A 80 0.60 6.99 -2.20
C THR A 80 1.32 6.64 -0.90
N PRO A 81 2.44 7.31 -0.57
CA PRO A 81 3.08 7.17 0.73
C PRO A 81 2.35 8.01 1.80
N SER A 82 2.55 7.66 3.07
CA SER A 82 2.20 8.56 4.18
C SER A 82 3.17 9.75 4.22
N ILE A 83 2.85 10.79 4.98
CA ILE A 83 3.72 11.97 5.11
C ILE A 83 5.04 11.63 5.81
N ASN A 84 5.00 10.66 6.72
CA ASN A 84 6.14 10.25 7.52
C ASN A 84 6.90 9.07 6.90
N ALA A 85 6.47 8.58 5.74
CA ALA A 85 7.16 7.51 5.05
C ALA A 85 8.46 8.03 4.43
N LEU A 86 9.59 7.42 4.80
CA LEU A 86 10.85 7.58 4.09
C LEU A 86 10.79 6.77 2.80
N CYS A 87 10.15 7.32 1.76
CA CYS A 87 10.14 6.71 0.43
C CYS A 87 11.18 7.41 -0.45
N LEU A 88 12.28 6.70 -0.77
CA LEU A 88 13.15 7.10 -1.87
C LEU A 88 12.45 6.70 -3.17
N ILE A 89 11.91 7.67 -3.90
CA ILE A 89 11.45 7.44 -5.26
C ILE A 89 12.69 7.60 -6.15
N GLY A 90 13.25 6.46 -6.58
CA GLY A 90 14.22 6.37 -7.67
C GLY A 90 13.52 6.26 -9.01
#